data_AF-A0A957V5Y1-F1
#
_entry.id   AF-A0A957V5Y1-F1
#
_cell.length_a   1.000
_cell.length_b   1.000
_cell.length_c   1.000
_cell.angle_alpha   90.00
_cell.angle_beta   90.00
_cell.angle_gamma   90.00
#
_symmetry.space_group_name_H-M   'P 1'
#
loop_
_entity.id
_entity.type
_entity.pdbx_description
1 polymer ?
#
loop_
_entity_poly.entity_id
_entity_poly.type
_entity_poly.pdbx_seq_one_letter_code
_entity_poly.pdbx_strand_id
1 'polypeptide(L)'
;MAHADITTVHRAPAQPGVYRPISANLDSYYIRRPRRILLLIVLGYLVAATLFAVTTPAWQNPDEPAHYNNIAYIAAGNGLPVLHPDAYDQAYIGRLLAEGFPSELTVDPLRYEAYQPPLYYVAATPFYLLGDGNLLVVRLFNVMLGAFAILLLYAGMETVFPTKPLLTLGATAFAAFLPMHVA
;
A
#
# COMPACT_ATOMS: atom_id res chain seq x y z
N MET A 1 -4.71 -27.43 -25.32
CA MET A 1 -5.02 -26.91 -23.98
C MET A 1 -6.11 -25.88 -24.13
N ALA A 2 -7.34 -26.22 -23.75
CA ALA A 2 -8.51 -25.40 -24.00
C ALA A 2 -8.61 -24.28 -22.96
N HIS A 3 -8.61 -23.04 -23.43
CA HIS A 3 -9.01 -21.87 -22.63
C HIS A 3 -10.49 -22.01 -22.27
N ALA A 4 -10.79 -22.23 -21.00
CA ALA A 4 -12.14 -22.08 -20.47
C ALA A 4 -12.45 -20.58 -20.39
N ASP A 5 -13.33 -20.14 -21.27
CA ASP A 5 -13.87 -18.79 -21.30
C ASP A 5 -14.92 -18.64 -20.17
N ILE A 6 -14.53 -17.98 -19.08
CA ILE A 6 -15.38 -17.77 -17.89
C ILE A 6 -16.33 -16.56 -18.08
N THR A 7 -16.42 -15.98 -19.29
CA THR A 7 -17.22 -14.75 -19.49
C THR A 7 -18.71 -14.96 -19.77
N THR A 8 -19.20 -16.20 -19.89
CA THR A 8 -20.64 -16.48 -19.96
C THR A 8 -21.21 -16.75 -18.58
N VAL A 9 -21.74 -15.69 -17.93
CA VAL A 9 -22.73 -15.85 -16.87
C VAL A 9 -23.93 -16.58 -17.49
N HIS A 10 -24.05 -17.88 -17.23
CA HIS A 10 -25.18 -18.67 -17.69
C HIS A 10 -26.44 -18.08 -17.05
N ARG A 11 -27.24 -17.39 -17.87
CA ARG A 11 -28.51 -16.79 -17.45
C ARG A 11 -29.46 -17.93 -17.15
N ALA A 12 -29.52 -18.37 -15.90
CA ALA A 12 -30.52 -19.34 -15.48
C ALA A 12 -31.91 -18.80 -15.85
N PRO A 13 -32.74 -19.57 -16.57
CA PRO A 13 -34.06 -19.10 -17.00
C PRO A 13 -34.86 -18.69 -15.77
N ALA A 14 -35.55 -17.56 -15.88
CA ALA A 14 -36.39 -17.05 -14.80
C ALA A 14 -37.45 -18.11 -14.45
N GLN A 15 -37.41 -18.62 -13.22
CA GLN A 15 -38.49 -19.49 -12.73
C GLN A 15 -39.72 -18.62 -12.47
N PRO A 16 -40.87 -18.89 -13.11
CA PRO A 16 -42.09 -18.14 -12.85
C PRO A 16 -42.49 -18.28 -11.38
N GLY A 17 -42.69 -17.16 -10.69
CA GLY A 17 -43.22 -17.12 -9.31
C GLY A 17 -42.23 -16.74 -8.21
N VAL A 18 -40.92 -16.63 -8.49
CA VAL A 18 -39.95 -16.15 -7.49
C VAL A 18 -39.72 -14.65 -7.66
N TYR A 19 -40.28 -13.84 -6.75
CA TYR A 19 -39.94 -12.41 -6.68
C TYR A 19 -38.46 -12.26 -6.31
N ARG A 20 -37.66 -11.84 -7.29
CA ARG A 20 -36.29 -11.38 -7.02
C ARG A 20 -36.35 -9.86 -6.87
N PRO A 21 -35.98 -9.30 -5.70
CA PRO A 21 -35.91 -7.85 -5.56
C PRO A 21 -34.92 -7.28 -6.58
N ILE A 22 -35.15 -6.04 -7.02
CA ILE A 22 -34.26 -5.34 -7.97
C ILE A 22 -32.79 -5.41 -7.50
N SER A 23 -32.59 -5.37 -6.17
CA SER A 23 -31.27 -5.50 -5.54
C SER A 23 -30.51 -6.78 -5.89
N ALA A 24 -31.20 -7.88 -6.19
CA ALA A 24 -30.57 -9.16 -6.53
C ALA A 24 -29.88 -9.14 -7.90
N ASN A 25 -30.18 -8.16 -8.78
CA ASN A 25 -29.61 -8.05 -10.12
C ASN A 25 -28.92 -6.70 -10.38
N LEU A 26 -28.84 -5.79 -9.40
CA LEU A 26 -28.23 -4.45 -9.55
C LEU A 26 -26.84 -4.54 -10.21
N ASP A 27 -26.03 -5.48 -9.73
CA ASP A 27 -24.67 -5.73 -10.19
C ASP A 27 -24.60 -5.98 -11.71
N SER A 28 -25.57 -6.69 -12.28
CA SER A 28 -25.63 -6.98 -13.73
C SER A 28 -25.99 -5.76 -14.58
N TYR A 29 -26.68 -4.77 -14.00
CA TYR A 29 -27.03 -3.53 -14.68
C TYR A 29 -25.88 -2.54 -14.70
N TYR A 30 -25.10 -2.44 -13.61
CA TYR A 30 -24.06 -1.42 -13.46
C TYR A 30 -22.64 -1.93 -13.76
N ILE A 31 -22.34 -3.22 -13.52
CA ILE A 31 -20.99 -3.76 -13.63
C ILE A 31 -20.94 -4.89 -14.67
N ARG A 32 -20.61 -4.50 -15.90
CA ARG A 32 -20.39 -5.46 -17.01
C ARG A 32 -18.95 -5.96 -17.11
N ARG A 33 -17.97 -5.16 -16.65
CA ARG A 33 -16.54 -5.44 -16.81
C ARG A 33 -15.79 -5.12 -15.51
N PRO A 34 -15.92 -5.95 -14.45
CA PRO A 34 -15.38 -5.64 -13.13
C PRO A 34 -13.86 -5.41 -13.14
N ARG A 35 -13.11 -6.19 -13.94
CA ARG A 35 -11.66 -6.04 -14.10
C ARG A 35 -11.23 -4.67 -14.65
N ARG A 36 -12.06 -4.02 -15.49
CA ARG A 36 -11.77 -2.68 -15.99
C ARG A 36 -11.95 -1.63 -14.90
N ILE A 37 -12.98 -1.79 -14.08
CA ILE A 37 -13.22 -0.90 -12.95
C ILE A 37 -12.11 -1.08 -11.91
N LEU A 38 -11.69 -2.31 -11.62
CA LEU A 38 -10.53 -2.59 -10.77
C LEU A 38 -9.27 -1.89 -11.29
N LEU A 39 -8.98 -1.99 -12.59
CA LEU A 39 -7.84 -1.30 -13.19
C LEU A 39 -7.91 0.22 -12.99
N LEU A 40 -9.10 0.82 -13.14
CA LEU A 40 -9.28 2.26 -12.88
C LEU A 40 -9.09 2.61 -11.39
N ILE A 41 -9.55 1.76 -10.47
CA ILE A 41 -9.35 1.93 -9.02
C ILE A 41 -7.85 1.90 -8.71
N VAL A 42 -7.12 0.89 -9.20
CA VAL A 42 -5.68 0.74 -8.97
C VAL A 42 -4.91 1.90 -9.58
N LEU A 43 -5.24 2.34 -10.80
CA LEU A 43 -4.62 3.52 -11.41
C LEU A 43 -4.89 4.78 -10.59
N GLY A 44 -6.12 4.97 -10.10
CA GLY A 44 -6.46 6.09 -9.22
C GLY A 44 -5.65 6.07 -7.93
N TYR A 45 -5.50 4.91 -7.30
CA TYR A 45 -4.65 4.73 -6.12
C TYR A 45 -3.20 5.08 -6.43
N LEU A 46 -2.63 4.53 -7.51
CA LEU A 46 -1.24 4.78 -7.88
C LEU A 46 -0.97 6.27 -8.10
N VAL A 47 -1.88 6.98 -8.76
CA VAL A 47 -1.78 8.44 -8.93
C VAL A 47 -1.82 9.14 -7.58
N ALA A 48 -2.82 8.84 -6.73
CA ALA A 48 -2.97 9.51 -5.44
C ALA A 48 -1.78 9.24 -4.51
N ALA A 49 -1.39 7.98 -4.32
CA ALA A 49 -0.31 7.58 -3.44
C ALA A 49 1.07 8.06 -3.93
N THR A 50 1.30 8.08 -5.25
CA THR A 50 2.52 8.67 -5.82
C THR A 50 2.57 10.18 -5.60
N LEU A 51 1.44 10.88 -5.76
CA LEU A 51 1.37 12.31 -5.46
C LEU A 51 1.76 12.56 -4.00
N PHE A 52 1.19 11.81 -3.04
CA PHE A 52 1.60 11.89 -1.64
C PHE A 52 3.10 11.63 -1.46
N ALA A 53 3.63 10.55 -2.03
CA ALA A 53 5.05 10.21 -1.93
C ALA A 53 5.99 11.33 -2.44
N VAL A 54 5.57 12.06 -3.48
CA VAL A 54 6.32 13.18 -4.08
C VAL A 54 6.14 14.49 -3.31
N THR A 55 4.92 14.80 -2.85
CA THR A 55 4.61 16.10 -2.24
C THR A 55 4.91 16.18 -0.75
N THR A 56 4.91 15.05 -0.04
CA THR A 56 5.29 15.01 1.38
C THR A 56 6.79 15.36 1.49
N PRO A 57 7.18 16.42 2.20
CA PRO A 57 8.59 16.72 2.43
C PRO A 57 9.31 15.55 3.10
N ALA A 58 10.63 15.49 2.93
CA ALA A 58 11.44 14.49 3.63
C ALA A 58 11.25 14.66 5.14
N TRP A 59 11.10 13.54 5.85
CA TRP A 59 11.06 13.48 7.31
C TRP A 59 9.85 14.15 7.97
N GLN A 60 8.84 14.57 7.18
CA GLN A 60 7.58 15.07 7.76
C GLN A 60 6.93 14.01 8.66
N ASN A 61 7.04 12.73 8.28
CA ASN A 61 6.66 11.62 9.13
C ASN A 61 7.81 11.32 10.10
N PRO A 62 7.60 11.45 11.43
CA PRO A 62 8.69 11.52 12.40
C PRO A 62 9.55 10.25 12.47
N ASP A 63 8.97 9.08 12.16
CA ASP A 63 9.67 7.79 12.20
C ASP A 63 10.28 7.37 10.86
N GLU A 64 9.93 8.06 9.75
CA GLU A 64 10.50 7.83 8.43
C GLU A 64 12.04 7.79 8.41
N PRO A 65 12.77 8.74 9.05
CA PRO A 65 14.24 8.69 9.04
C PRO A 65 14.79 7.45 9.74
N ALA A 66 14.21 7.02 10.86
CA ALA A 66 14.68 5.84 11.58
C ALA A 66 14.48 4.54 10.76
N HIS A 67 13.36 4.43 10.05
CA HIS A 67 13.13 3.32 9.11
C HIS A 67 14.06 3.36 7.90
N TYR A 68 14.27 4.55 7.33
CA TYR A 68 15.20 4.75 6.22
C TYR A 68 16.62 4.33 6.60
N ASN A 69 17.08 4.71 7.80
CA ASN A 69 18.40 4.36 8.30
C ASN A 69 18.57 2.85 8.53
N ASN A 70 17.52 2.13 8.95
CA ASN A 70 17.56 0.66 9.03
C ASN A 70 17.77 0.02 7.65
N ILE A 71 17.15 0.57 6.61
CA ILE A 71 17.35 0.11 5.22
C ILE A 71 18.79 0.42 4.78
N ALA A 72 19.27 1.64 5.03
CA ALA A 72 20.64 2.04 4.73
C ALA A 72 21.68 1.17 5.45
N TYR A 73 21.41 0.79 6.71
CA TYR A 73 22.26 -0.09 7.50
C TYR A 73 22.41 -1.48 6.87
N ILE A 74 21.31 -2.08 6.39
CA ILE A 74 21.33 -3.36 5.67
C ILE A 74 22.04 -3.19 4.32
N ALA A 75 21.72 -2.12 3.58
CA ALA A 75 22.33 -1.81 2.28
C ALA A 75 23.86 -1.64 2.36
N ALA A 76 24.36 -1.12 3.47
CA ALA A 76 25.78 -1.00 3.76
C ALA A 76 26.47 -2.34 4.13
N GLY A 77 25.73 -3.44 4.19
CA GLY A 77 26.27 -4.77 4.49
C GLY A 77 26.47 -5.08 5.97
N ASN A 78 25.89 -4.27 6.87
CA ASN A 78 26.06 -4.44 8.32
C ASN A 78 25.17 -5.55 8.92
N GLY A 79 24.47 -6.32 8.09
CA GLY A 79 23.52 -7.35 8.52
C GLY A 79 22.17 -6.76 8.95
N LEU A 80 21.44 -7.50 9.79
CA LEU A 80 20.14 -7.06 10.29
C LEU A 80 20.31 -6.00 11.38
N PRO A 81 19.48 -4.93 11.39
CA PRO A 81 19.53 -3.92 12.44
C PRO A 81 19.15 -4.53 13.79
N VAL A 82 19.84 -4.08 14.84
CA VAL A 82 19.59 -4.48 16.23
C VAL A 82 19.46 -3.22 17.06
N LEU A 83 18.43 -3.16 17.91
CA LEU A 83 18.25 -2.03 18.82
C LEU A 83 19.37 -2.00 19.86
N HIS A 84 20.05 -0.85 19.95
CA HIS A 84 21.04 -0.59 20.98
C HIS A 84 20.49 0.37 22.05
N PRO A 85 20.95 0.29 23.31
CA PRO A 85 20.50 1.18 24.39
C PRO A 85 20.76 2.68 24.13
N ASP A 86 21.76 3.02 23.32
CA ASP A 86 22.13 4.38 22.93
C ASP A 86 21.41 4.86 21.66
N ALA A 87 20.46 4.07 21.12
CA ALA A 87 19.71 4.41 19.92
C ALA A 87 18.70 5.55 20.11
N TYR A 88 18.41 5.93 21.35
CA TYR A 88 17.36 6.87 21.70
C TYR A 88 17.89 8.06 22.50
N ASP A 89 18.15 9.17 21.80
CA ASP A 89 18.45 10.46 22.41
C ASP A 89 17.19 11.34 22.41
N GLN A 90 16.50 11.38 23.55
CA GLN A 90 15.25 12.14 23.72
C GLN A 90 15.43 13.64 23.44
N ALA A 91 16.58 14.22 23.82
CA ALA A 91 16.82 15.65 23.66
C ALA A 91 17.04 15.98 22.17
N TYR A 92 17.79 15.15 21.47
CA TYR A 92 18.04 15.30 20.04
C TYR A 92 16.79 15.07 19.19
N ILE A 93 16.07 13.97 19.45
CA ILE A 93 14.81 13.64 18.76
C ILE A 93 13.78 14.75 18.99
N GLY A 94 13.63 15.21 20.24
CA GLY A 94 12.73 16.31 20.57
C GLY A 94 13.07 17.61 19.83
N ARG A 95 14.36 17.90 19.64
CA ARG A 95 14.81 19.07 18.88
C ARG A 95 14.49 18.95 17.39
N LEU A 96 14.77 17.79 16.78
CA LEU A 96 14.42 17.53 15.38
C LEU A 96 12.93 17.72 15.11
N LEU A 97 12.08 17.19 16.00
CA LEU A 97 10.63 17.31 15.89
C LEU A 97 10.16 18.76 16.08
N ALA A 98 10.70 19.48 17.06
CA ALA A 98 10.32 20.85 17.36
C ALA A 98 10.74 21.84 16.26
N GLU A 99 11.89 21.59 15.60
CA GLU A 99 12.44 22.43 14.54
C GLU A 99 12.00 21.98 13.12
N GLY A 100 11.26 20.86 13.01
CA GLY A 100 10.73 20.37 11.73
C GLY A 100 11.79 19.80 10.79
N PHE A 101 12.76 19.06 11.32
CA PHE A 101 13.88 18.45 10.59
C PHE A 101 14.68 19.44 9.72
N PRO A 102 15.30 20.45 10.34
CA PRO A 102 16.04 21.46 9.60
C PRO A 102 17.34 20.87 9.02
N SER A 103 17.83 21.41 7.91
CA SER A 103 18.94 20.85 7.12
C SER A 103 20.27 20.73 7.87
N GLU A 104 20.47 21.54 8.90
CA GLU A 104 21.65 21.58 9.76
C GLU A 104 21.70 20.45 10.80
N LEU A 105 20.57 19.76 11.04
CA LEU A 105 20.50 18.61 11.93
C LEU A 105 20.42 17.33 11.10
N THR A 106 21.37 16.41 11.31
CA THR A 106 21.41 15.14 10.58
C THR A 106 20.40 14.13 11.14
N VAL A 107 19.79 13.36 10.26
CA VAL A 107 18.93 12.23 10.64
C VAL A 107 19.70 10.92 10.80
N ASP A 108 20.96 10.84 10.38
CA ASP A 108 21.77 9.61 10.36
C ASP A 108 21.84 8.87 11.72
N PRO A 109 21.87 9.55 12.89
CA PRO A 109 21.94 8.85 14.17
C PRO A 109 20.65 8.12 14.57
N LEU A 110 19.52 8.39 13.89
CA LEU A 110 18.22 7.87 14.27
C LEU A 110 18.11 6.39 13.94
N ARG A 111 18.10 5.55 14.97
CA ARG A 111 18.03 4.08 14.86
C ARG A 111 17.13 3.44 15.93
N TYR A 112 16.28 4.24 16.55
CA TYR A 112 15.39 3.79 17.62
C TYR A 112 14.33 2.78 17.14
N GLU A 113 14.06 2.69 15.83
CA GLU A 113 13.15 1.72 15.22
C GLU A 113 13.80 0.36 14.90
N ALA A 114 15.06 0.14 15.30
CA ALA A 114 15.80 -1.11 15.06
C ALA A 114 15.27 -2.32 15.86
N TYR A 115 14.18 -2.19 16.62
CA TYR A 115 13.49 -3.30 17.26
C TYR A 115 12.42 -3.94 16.36
N GLN A 116 12.00 -3.26 15.29
CA GLN A 116 10.92 -3.75 14.43
C GLN A 116 11.36 -4.99 13.62
N PRO A 117 10.41 -5.89 13.28
CA PRO A 117 10.70 -7.05 12.44
C PRO A 117 11.34 -6.65 11.09
N PRO A 118 12.40 -7.35 10.63
CA PRO A 118 13.26 -6.86 9.57
C PRO A 118 12.70 -7.02 8.15
N LEU A 119 11.55 -7.71 7.98
CA LEU A 119 11.05 -8.11 6.65
C LEU A 119 10.88 -6.90 5.72
N TYR A 120 10.31 -5.81 6.23
CA TYR A 120 10.14 -4.59 5.45
C TYR A 120 11.48 -4.02 5.00
N TYR A 121 12.45 -3.89 5.92
CA TYR A 121 13.76 -3.32 5.61
C TYR A 121 14.54 -4.16 4.59
N VAL A 122 14.50 -5.49 4.73
CA VAL A 122 15.11 -6.42 3.76
C VAL A 122 14.44 -6.29 2.39
N ALA A 123 13.12 -6.21 2.33
CA ALA A 123 12.39 -6.08 1.08
C ALA A 123 12.60 -4.72 0.39
N ALA A 124 12.79 -3.65 1.17
CA ALA A 124 13.05 -2.30 0.66
C ALA A 124 14.52 -2.08 0.22
N THR A 125 15.48 -2.87 0.76
CA THR A 125 16.92 -2.72 0.48
C THR A 125 17.27 -2.72 -1.00
N PRO A 126 16.75 -3.62 -1.87
CA PRO A 126 17.01 -3.57 -3.30
C PRO A 126 16.56 -2.25 -3.95
N PHE A 127 15.44 -1.68 -3.52
CA PHE A 127 14.93 -0.41 -4.04
C PHE A 127 15.77 0.77 -3.57
N TYR A 128 16.23 0.74 -2.32
CA TYR A 128 17.20 1.70 -1.81
C TYR A 128 18.48 1.68 -2.66
N LEU A 129 19.03 0.49 -2.93
CA LEU A 129 20.25 0.32 -3.73
C LEU A 129 20.04 0.78 -5.19
N LEU A 130 18.91 0.44 -5.80
CA LEU A 130 18.57 0.88 -7.17
C LEU A 130 18.41 2.39 -7.28
N GLY A 131 17.99 3.05 -6.20
CA GLY A 131 17.82 4.50 -6.12
C GLY A 131 19.03 5.24 -5.59
N ASP A 132 20.16 4.60 -5.32
CA ASP A 132 21.32 5.19 -4.64
C ASP A 132 20.95 5.93 -3.35
N GLY A 133 20.04 5.37 -2.56
CA GLY A 133 19.50 5.99 -1.34
C GLY A 133 18.42 7.05 -1.56
N ASN A 134 17.91 7.23 -2.78
CA ASN A 134 16.83 8.19 -3.02
C ASN A 134 15.54 7.80 -2.24
N LEU A 135 15.14 8.65 -1.29
CA LEU A 135 13.96 8.46 -0.45
C LEU A 135 12.68 8.20 -1.27
N LEU A 136 12.51 8.90 -2.40
CA LEU A 136 11.33 8.70 -3.24
C LEU A 136 11.24 7.28 -3.79
N VAL A 137 12.37 6.65 -4.12
CA VAL A 137 12.39 5.27 -4.62
C VAL A 137 11.90 4.29 -3.55
N VAL A 138 12.30 4.50 -2.30
CA VAL A 138 11.80 3.72 -1.14
C VAL A 138 10.31 4.00 -0.90
N ARG A 139 9.86 5.25 -1.02
CA ARG A 139 8.42 5.58 -0.92
C ARG A 139 7.60 4.93 -2.04
N LEU A 140 8.11 4.91 -3.27
CA LEU A 140 7.45 4.24 -4.40
C LEU A 140 7.37 2.73 -4.21
N PHE A 141 8.32 2.12 -3.50
CA PHE A 141 8.19 0.73 -3.05
C PHE A 141 7.00 0.54 -2.09
N ASN A 142 6.77 1.48 -1.16
CA ASN A 142 5.56 1.45 -0.31
C ASN A 142 4.27 1.59 -1.10
N VAL A 143 4.25 2.48 -2.10
CA VAL A 143 3.11 2.61 -3.04
C VAL A 143 2.84 1.28 -3.76
N MET A 144 3.89 0.58 -4.21
CA MET A 144 3.75 -0.74 -4.82
C MET A 144 3.16 -1.77 -3.85
N LEU A 145 3.59 -1.79 -2.58
CA LEU A 145 3.04 -2.69 -1.56
C LEU A 145 1.55 -2.42 -1.31
N GLY A 146 1.14 -1.16 -1.23
CA GLY A 146 -0.28 -0.81 -1.06
C GLY A 146 -1.12 -1.19 -2.29
N ALA A 147 -0.59 -0.99 -3.51
CA ALA A 147 -1.26 -1.48 -4.72
C ALA A 147 -1.43 -3.01 -4.71
N PHE A 148 -0.41 -3.74 -4.27
CA PHE A 148 -0.49 -5.19 -4.11
C PHE A 148 -1.53 -5.59 -3.05
N ALA A 149 -1.60 -4.89 -1.92
CA ALA A 149 -2.62 -5.11 -0.90
C ALA A 149 -4.06 -4.90 -1.44
N ILE A 150 -4.28 -3.87 -2.27
CA ILE A 150 -5.57 -3.61 -2.94
C ILE A 150 -5.95 -4.78 -3.87
N LEU A 151 -4.99 -5.30 -4.63
CA LEU A 151 -5.23 -6.44 -5.52
C LEU A 151 -5.56 -7.72 -4.73
N LEU A 152 -4.86 -7.96 -3.62
CA LEU A 152 -5.16 -9.08 -2.71
C LEU A 152 -6.53 -8.93 -2.07
N LEU A 153 -6.92 -7.72 -1.64
CA LEU A 153 -8.26 -7.45 -1.12
C LEU A 153 -9.33 -7.77 -2.17
N TYR A 154 -9.16 -7.30 -3.41
CA TYR A 154 -10.09 -7.61 -4.49
C TYR A 154 -10.20 -9.13 -4.70
N ALA A 155 -9.07 -9.83 -4.78
CA ALA A 155 -9.04 -11.28 -4.97
C ALA A 155 -9.73 -12.04 -3.81
N GLY A 156 -9.49 -11.62 -2.57
CA GLY A 156 -10.17 -12.17 -1.39
C GLY A 156 -11.67 -11.94 -1.43
N MET A 157 -12.10 -10.71 -1.76
CA MET A 157 -13.50 -10.35 -1.88
C MET A 157 -14.21 -11.07 -3.03
N GLU A 158 -13.55 -11.29 -4.17
CA GLU A 158 -14.07 -12.10 -5.29
C GLU A 158 -14.22 -13.57 -4.88
N THR A 159 -13.32 -14.08 -4.04
CA THR A 159 -13.41 -15.45 -3.51
C THR A 159 -14.60 -15.62 -2.55
N VAL A 160 -14.85 -14.65 -1.67
CA VAL A 160 -15.94 -14.69 -0.68
C VAL A 160 -17.31 -14.34 -1.31
N PHE A 161 -17.34 -13.40 -2.25
CA PHE A 161 -18.57 -12.87 -2.86
C PHE A 161 -18.55 -12.93 -4.40
N PRO A 162 -18.44 -14.13 -5.01
CA PRO A 162 -18.21 -14.28 -6.45
C PRO A 162 -19.34 -13.73 -7.33
N THR A 163 -20.55 -13.58 -6.78
CA THR A 163 -21.74 -13.09 -7.50
C THR A 163 -22.10 -11.65 -7.16
N LYS A 164 -21.30 -10.96 -6.35
CA LYS A 164 -21.57 -9.58 -5.90
C LYS A 164 -20.44 -8.60 -6.28
N PRO A 165 -20.15 -8.40 -7.57
CA PRO A 165 -19.05 -7.52 -7.99
C PRO A 165 -19.19 -6.08 -7.51
N LEU A 166 -20.40 -5.57 -7.24
CA LEU A 166 -20.57 -4.22 -6.67
C LEU A 166 -20.00 -4.14 -5.26
N LEU A 167 -20.23 -5.16 -4.44
CA LEU A 167 -19.67 -5.24 -3.09
C LEU A 167 -18.15 -5.39 -3.14
N THR A 168 -17.64 -6.28 -3.99
CA THR A 168 -16.20 -6.52 -4.18
C THR A 168 -15.46 -5.26 -4.61
N LEU A 169 -15.95 -4.59 -5.66
CA LEU A 169 -15.34 -3.35 -6.16
C LEU A 169 -15.54 -2.18 -5.19
N GLY A 170 -16.70 -2.09 -4.54
CA GLY A 170 -16.98 -1.04 -3.55
C GLY A 170 -16.04 -1.12 -2.36
N ALA A 171 -15.82 -2.31 -1.79
CA ALA A 171 -14.86 -2.52 -0.71
C ALA A 171 -13.43 -2.21 -1.15
N THR A 172 -13.06 -2.65 -2.36
CA THR A 172 -11.72 -2.40 -2.93
C THR A 172 -11.50 -0.90 -3.14
N ALA A 173 -12.46 -0.18 -3.72
CA ALA A 173 -12.39 1.26 -3.93
C ALA A 173 -12.34 2.02 -2.60
N PHE A 174 -13.15 1.61 -1.62
CA PHE A 174 -13.13 2.21 -0.29
C PHE A 174 -11.74 2.10 0.35
N ALA A 175 -11.14 0.90 0.35
CA ALA A 175 -9.80 0.71 0.87
C ALA A 175 -8.74 1.49 0.05
N ALA A 176 -8.85 1.49 -1.27
CA ALA A 176 -7.90 2.16 -2.16
C ALA A 176 -7.90 3.69 -2.01
N PHE A 177 -8.99 4.30 -1.56
CA PHE A 177 -9.11 5.76 -1.42
C PHE A 177 -9.33 6.21 0.02
N LEU A 178 -9.14 5.31 0.99
CA LEU A 178 -9.16 5.67 2.41
C LEU A 178 -7.90 6.51 2.71
N PRO A 179 -8.02 7.74 3.26
CA PRO A 179 -6.85 8.61 3.47
C PRO A 179 -5.71 7.95 4.24
N MET A 180 -6.04 7.19 5.29
CA MET A 180 -5.06 6.45 6.11
C MET A 180 -4.29 5.35 5.35
N HIS A 181 -4.81 4.87 4.22
CA HIS A 181 -4.12 3.87 3.40
C HIS A 181 -3.31 4.51 2.27
N VAL A 182 -3.72 5.69 1.81
CA VAL A 182 -3.05 6.41 0.72
C VAL A 182 -1.87 7.24 1.23
N ALA A 183 -1.98 7.79 2.45
CA ALA A 183 -1.03 8.73 3.06
C ALA A 183 -0.22 8.09 4.19
#